data_AF-A0A7S0V739-F1
#
_entry.id   AF-A0A7S0V739-F1
#
_cell.length_a   1.000
_cell.length_b   1.000
_cell.length_c   1.000
_cell.angle_alpha   90.00
_cell.angle_beta   90.00
_cell.angle_gamma   90.00
#
_symmetry.space_group_name_H-M   'P 1'
#
loop_
_entity.id
_entity.type
_entity.pdbx_description
1 polymer ?
#
loop_
_entity_poly.entity_id
_entity_poly.type
_entity_poly.pdbx_seq_one_letter_code
_entity_poly.pdbx_strand_id
1 'polypeptide(L)'
;AVASAAMVALRFWERKAEVREGRKNVFLKDEPQRRFSDYVPPLPDNLQALLTEARLADLSCNDGDMPPHTSLMNFSFINEEHDVIVITTRRDTKKFALMLKCPSVSLLLHDFPITATQRKHQSQLNFERTLSVSIQGEARLETGATAERYRRLHLERNAEYANFISGEDKAVLTIKIRRARMCNV
;
A
#
# COMPACT_ATOMS: atom_id res chain seq x y z
N ALA A 1 21.53 -28.18 -46.64
CA ALA A 1 21.05 -28.06 -45.25
C ALA A 1 20.49 -26.65 -44.98
N VAL A 2 19.39 -26.26 -45.63
CA VAL A 2 18.75 -24.92 -45.43
C VAL A 2 17.20 -25.03 -45.32
N ALA A 3 16.62 -26.21 -45.54
CA ALA A 3 15.16 -26.40 -45.54
C ALA A 3 14.52 -26.55 -44.13
N SER A 4 15.31 -26.68 -43.07
CA SER A 4 14.79 -26.97 -41.72
C SER A 4 14.40 -25.72 -40.92
N ALA A 5 15.12 -24.60 -41.07
CA ALA A 5 14.86 -23.38 -40.30
C ALA A 5 13.62 -22.60 -40.80
N ALA A 6 13.39 -22.56 -42.12
CA ALA A 6 12.24 -21.86 -42.70
C ALA A 6 10.91 -22.52 -42.33
N MET A 7 10.88 -23.86 -42.24
CA MET A 7 9.68 -24.62 -41.91
C MET A 7 9.29 -24.49 -40.42
N VAL A 8 10.28 -24.35 -39.54
CA VAL A 8 10.06 -24.07 -38.10
C VAL A 8 9.56 -22.64 -37.89
N ALA A 9 10.11 -21.66 -38.62
CA ALA A 9 9.69 -20.27 -38.54
C ALA A 9 8.24 -20.06 -39.03
N LEU A 10 7.83 -20.73 -40.12
CA LEU A 10 6.47 -20.65 -40.65
C LEU A 10 5.45 -21.21 -39.65
N ARG A 11 5.73 -22.37 -39.05
CA ARG A 11 4.87 -22.98 -38.01
C ARG A 11 4.79 -22.15 -36.73
N PHE A 12 5.84 -21.41 -36.39
CA PHE A 12 5.85 -20.51 -35.24
C PHE A 12 5.04 -19.23 -35.50
N TRP A 13 5.00 -18.76 -36.74
CA TRP A 13 4.21 -17.59 -37.13
C TRP A 13 2.72 -17.93 -37.29
N GLU A 14 2.38 -19.08 -37.88
CA GLU A 14 0.99 -19.57 -37.98
C GLU A 14 0.35 -19.82 -36.61
N ARG A 15 1.11 -20.38 -35.65
CA ARG A 15 0.65 -20.50 -34.24
C ARG A 15 0.46 -19.14 -33.55
N LYS A 16 1.27 -18.13 -33.89
CA LYS A 16 1.08 -16.78 -33.33
C LYS A 16 -0.12 -16.05 -33.94
N ALA A 17 -0.49 -16.37 -35.18
CA ALA A 17 -1.70 -15.86 -35.83
C ALA A 17 -2.97 -16.47 -35.21
N GLU A 18 -3.02 -17.79 -35.01
CA GLU A 18 -4.15 -18.46 -34.33
C GLU A 18 -4.32 -18.00 -32.88
N VAL A 19 -3.23 -17.76 -32.14
CA VAL A 19 -3.28 -17.25 -30.76
C VAL A 19 -3.74 -15.78 -30.71
N ARG A 20 -3.57 -15.02 -31.80
CA ARG A 20 -4.07 -13.63 -31.93
C ARG A 20 -5.55 -13.56 -32.29
N GLU A 21 -6.06 -14.52 -33.05
CA GLU A 21 -7.43 -14.52 -33.57
C GLU A 21 -8.44 -15.22 -32.64
N GLY A 22 -7.95 -16.01 -31.68
CA GLY A 22 -8.75 -16.72 -30.68
C GLY A 22 -9.07 -15.98 -29.38
N ARG A 23 -8.50 -14.79 -29.12
CA ARG A 23 -8.92 -13.94 -27.97
C ARG A 23 -10.16 -13.13 -28.32
N LYS A 24 -11.25 -13.83 -28.65
CA LYS A 24 -12.58 -13.26 -28.50
C LYS A 24 -12.76 -13.00 -27.02
N ASN A 25 -12.98 -11.73 -26.67
CA ASN A 25 -13.27 -11.30 -25.32
C ASN A 25 -14.37 -12.19 -24.73
N VAL A 26 -13.98 -13.11 -23.86
CA VAL A 26 -14.88 -13.68 -22.86
C VAL A 26 -15.04 -12.58 -21.82
N PHE A 27 -15.82 -11.55 -22.18
CA PHE A 27 -16.49 -10.76 -21.17
C PHE A 27 -17.41 -11.75 -20.47
N LEU A 28 -16.96 -12.21 -19.29
CA LEU A 28 -17.84 -12.80 -18.29
C LEU A 28 -18.99 -11.82 -18.11
N LYS A 29 -20.13 -12.14 -18.73
CA LYS A 29 -21.39 -11.47 -18.46
C LYS A 29 -21.79 -11.89 -17.05
N ASP A 30 -22.17 -10.89 -16.27
CA ASP A 30 -22.88 -11.00 -14.98
C ASP A 30 -22.06 -11.20 -13.70
N GLU A 31 -20.86 -10.61 -13.60
CA GLU A 31 -20.34 -10.18 -12.30
C GLU A 31 -20.85 -8.76 -12.02
N PRO A 32 -21.52 -8.48 -10.87
CA PRO A 32 -21.88 -7.11 -10.53
C PRO A 32 -20.59 -6.30 -10.48
N GLN A 33 -20.48 -5.26 -11.31
CA GLN A 33 -19.37 -4.31 -11.27
C GLN A 33 -19.22 -3.85 -9.82
N ARG A 34 -18.28 -4.43 -9.07
CA ARG A 34 -17.93 -3.96 -7.73
C ARG A 34 -17.45 -2.54 -7.93
N ARG A 35 -18.32 -1.57 -7.64
CA ARG A 35 -17.95 -0.17 -7.62
C ARG A 35 -16.82 -0.05 -6.60
N PHE A 36 -15.60 0.19 -7.07
CA PHE A 36 -14.51 0.62 -6.21
C PHE A 36 -14.95 1.97 -5.63
N SER A 37 -15.47 1.93 -4.40
CA SER A 37 -15.85 3.14 -3.68
C SER A 37 -14.61 3.66 -2.97
N ASP A 38 -14.39 4.95 -3.13
CA ASP A 38 -13.39 5.66 -2.37
C ASP A 38 -13.99 6.01 -1.00
N TYR A 39 -13.26 5.71 0.06
CA TYR A 39 -13.55 6.13 1.42
C TYR A 39 -12.83 7.44 1.71
N VAL A 40 -13.51 8.36 2.38
CA VAL A 40 -12.92 9.59 2.93
C VAL A 40 -13.12 9.57 4.44
N PRO A 41 -12.21 10.15 5.25
CA PRO A 41 -12.39 10.19 6.68
C PRO A 41 -13.71 10.86 7.11
N PRO A 42 -14.35 10.41 8.21
CA PRO A 42 -13.92 9.30 9.07
C PRO A 42 -14.02 7.94 8.35
N LEU A 43 -12.97 7.12 8.47
CA LEU A 43 -12.91 5.82 7.79
C LEU A 43 -13.89 4.83 8.43
N PRO A 44 -14.46 3.87 7.67
CA PRO A 44 -15.34 2.86 8.24
C PRO A 44 -14.56 1.87 9.15
N ASP A 45 -15.24 1.30 10.14
CA ASP A 45 -14.64 0.45 11.19
C ASP A 45 -13.79 -0.70 10.64
N ASN A 46 -14.24 -1.33 9.55
CA ASN A 46 -13.51 -2.42 8.92
C ASN A 46 -12.15 -1.97 8.35
N LEU A 47 -12.08 -0.74 7.82
CA LEU A 47 -10.84 -0.16 7.33
C LEU A 47 -9.95 0.33 8.49
N GLN A 48 -10.54 0.91 9.53
CA GLN A 48 -9.80 1.28 10.73
C GLN A 48 -9.17 0.06 11.42
N ALA A 49 -9.90 -1.05 11.53
CA ALA A 49 -9.41 -2.30 12.08
C ALA A 49 -8.20 -2.83 11.29
N LEU A 50 -8.32 -2.86 9.95
CA LEU A 50 -7.22 -3.26 9.07
C LEU A 50 -5.97 -2.38 9.26
N LEU A 51 -6.14 -1.05 9.32
CA LEU A 51 -5.03 -0.11 9.51
C LEU A 51 -4.43 -0.17 10.91
N THR A 52 -5.20 -0.62 11.90
CA THR A 52 -4.73 -0.82 13.27
C THR A 52 -3.86 -2.07 13.38
N GLU A 53 -4.22 -3.14 12.68
CA GLU A 53 -3.49 -4.42 12.71
C GLU A 53 -2.25 -4.42 11.78
N ALA A 54 -2.36 -3.80 10.61
CA ALA A 54 -1.27 -3.73 9.65
C ALA A 54 -0.12 -2.86 10.19
N ARG A 55 1.12 -3.29 9.94
CA ARG A 55 2.34 -2.59 10.40
C ARG A 55 3.21 -2.07 9.27
N LEU A 56 3.04 -2.59 8.06
CA LEU A 56 3.87 -2.29 6.90
C LEU A 56 3.03 -1.72 5.76
N ALA A 57 3.59 -0.72 5.09
CA ALA A 57 3.02 -0.13 3.90
C ALA A 57 4.13 0.23 2.91
N ASP A 58 3.82 0.12 1.62
CA ASP A 58 4.64 0.69 0.55
C ASP A 58 4.27 2.17 0.40
N LEU A 59 5.15 3.05 0.86
CA LEU A 59 5.04 4.50 0.68
C LEU A 59 5.59 4.89 -0.69
N SER A 60 4.80 5.62 -1.46
CA SER A 60 5.18 6.25 -2.72
C SER A 60 5.14 7.77 -2.60
N CYS A 61 6.24 8.42 -2.98
CA CYS A 61 6.40 9.88 -2.98
C CYS A 61 7.16 10.32 -4.24
N ASN A 62 6.90 11.52 -4.76
CA ASN A 62 7.60 12.07 -5.92
C ASN A 62 7.80 13.58 -5.74
N ASP A 63 8.43 14.22 -6.72
CA ASP A 63 8.56 15.67 -6.78
C ASP A 63 7.97 16.28 -8.07
N GLY A 64 7.08 15.54 -8.74
CA GLY A 64 6.39 15.95 -9.97
C GLY A 64 7.11 15.59 -11.27
N ASP A 65 8.45 15.66 -11.30
CA ASP A 65 9.23 15.55 -12.55
C ASP A 65 9.90 14.18 -12.74
N MET A 66 10.02 13.39 -11.68
CA MET A 66 10.70 12.10 -11.67
C MET A 66 9.75 10.93 -11.38
N PRO A 67 10.12 9.69 -11.78
CA PRO A 67 9.38 8.50 -11.35
C PRO A 67 9.25 8.44 -9.82
N PRO A 68 8.11 7.97 -9.30
CA PRO A 68 7.89 7.93 -7.87
C PRO A 68 8.94 7.05 -7.18
N HIS A 69 9.41 7.54 -6.03
CA HIS A 69 10.25 6.79 -5.13
C HIS A 69 9.37 6.00 -4.17
N THR A 70 9.55 4.68 -4.17
CA THR A 70 8.82 3.76 -3.30
C THR A 70 9.71 3.26 -2.16
N SER A 71 9.14 3.10 -0.97
CA SER A 71 9.83 2.59 0.22
C SER A 71 8.89 1.75 1.07
N LEU A 72 9.38 0.64 1.59
CA LEU A 72 8.70 -0.07 2.66
C LEU A 72 8.83 0.72 3.96
N MET A 73 7.70 0.96 4.63
CA MET A 73 7.62 1.75 5.86
C MET A 73 6.88 0.98 6.94
N ASN A 74 7.46 0.93 8.15
CA ASN A 74 6.69 0.68 9.35
C ASN A 74 5.80 1.89 9.63
N PHE A 75 4.57 1.63 10.02
CA PHE A 75 3.61 2.68 10.35
C PHE A 75 2.77 2.36 11.57
N SER A 76 2.03 3.35 12.05
CA SER A 76 0.95 3.16 13.00
C SER A 76 -0.23 4.04 12.64
N PHE A 77 -1.43 3.47 12.72
CA PHE A 77 -2.67 4.22 12.55
C PHE A 77 -3.14 4.81 13.89
N ILE A 78 -3.52 6.09 13.90
CA ILE A 78 -4.04 6.79 15.08
C ILE A 78 -5.39 7.41 14.71
N ASN A 79 -6.46 7.02 15.40
CA ASN A 79 -7.83 7.46 15.14
C ASN A 79 -8.40 8.40 16.23
N GLU A 80 -7.56 8.88 17.16
CA GLU A 80 -8.03 9.66 18.32
C GLU A 80 -8.53 11.08 17.96
N GLU A 81 -8.00 11.71 16.90
CA GLU A 81 -8.36 13.10 16.52
C GLU A 81 -8.61 13.25 15.02
N HIS A 82 -7.67 12.76 14.22
CA HIS A 82 -7.72 12.79 12.77
C HIS A 82 -7.12 11.48 12.30
N ASP A 83 -7.85 10.65 11.58
CA ASP A 83 -7.36 9.40 10.98
C ASP A 83 -6.01 9.63 10.28
N VAL A 84 -4.92 9.32 10.99
CA VAL A 84 -3.55 9.63 10.57
C VAL A 84 -2.69 8.40 10.63
N ILE A 85 -1.79 8.33 9.66
CA ILE A 85 -0.72 7.35 9.64
C ILE A 85 0.54 8.03 10.16
N VAL A 86 1.13 7.47 11.21
CA VAL A 86 2.43 7.90 11.74
C VAL A 86 3.51 7.03 11.14
N ILE A 87 4.54 7.66 10.60
CA ILE A 87 5.77 7.01 10.15
C ILE A 87 6.99 7.72 10.73
N THR A 88 8.10 6.99 10.82
CA THR A 88 9.41 7.57 11.12
C THR A 88 10.39 7.30 9.99
N THR A 89 11.28 8.25 9.75
CA THR A 89 12.35 8.06 8.78
C THR A 89 13.56 8.92 9.12
N ARG A 90 14.74 8.52 8.66
CA ARG A 90 15.93 9.35 8.81
C ARG A 90 15.81 10.62 7.97
N ARG A 91 16.27 11.73 8.54
CA ARG A 91 16.28 13.07 7.92
C ARG A 91 17.12 13.15 6.65
N ASP A 92 18.08 12.25 6.45
CA ASP A 92 18.99 12.22 5.30
C ASP A 92 18.52 11.30 4.17
N THR A 93 17.26 10.85 4.20
CA THR A 93 16.72 9.97 3.15
C THR A 93 16.10 10.74 2.00
N LYS A 94 16.13 10.14 0.80
CA LYS A 94 15.43 10.68 -0.38
C LYS A 94 13.94 10.88 -0.13
N LYS A 95 13.25 9.90 0.48
CA LYS A 95 11.82 10.01 0.82
C LYS A 95 11.51 11.17 1.77
N PHE A 96 12.38 11.45 2.73
CA PHE A 96 12.20 12.60 3.63
C PHE A 96 12.24 13.91 2.83
N ALA A 97 13.28 14.10 2.01
CA ALA A 97 13.40 15.28 1.16
C ALA A 97 12.20 15.42 0.19
N LEU A 98 11.75 14.32 -0.41
CA LEU A 98 10.58 14.31 -1.30
C LEU A 98 9.29 14.69 -0.57
N MET A 99 9.01 14.13 0.61
CA MET A 99 7.80 14.46 1.37
C MET A 99 7.79 15.92 1.87
N LEU A 100 8.95 16.53 2.11
CA LEU A 100 9.03 17.96 2.42
C LEU A 100 8.77 18.84 1.20
N LYS A 101 9.22 18.42 0.01
CA LYS A 101 9.05 19.15 -1.25
C LYS A 101 7.62 19.01 -1.82
N CYS A 102 7.10 17.78 -1.82
CA CYS A 102 5.75 17.43 -2.28
C CYS A 102 5.06 16.56 -1.22
N PRO A 103 4.23 17.17 -0.36
CA PRO A 103 3.52 16.45 0.71
C PRO A 103 2.52 15.39 0.23
N SER A 104 2.11 15.42 -1.03
CA SER A 104 1.14 14.46 -1.59
C SER A 104 1.79 13.08 -1.74
N VAL A 105 1.30 12.10 -0.99
CA VAL A 105 1.83 10.74 -0.95
C VAL A 105 0.74 9.70 -1.19
N SER A 106 1.17 8.51 -1.61
CA SER A 106 0.33 7.32 -1.66
C SER A 106 0.92 6.23 -0.80
N LEU A 107 0.09 5.50 -0.07
CA LEU A 107 0.47 4.25 0.58
C LEU A 107 -0.30 3.08 -0.03
N LEU A 108 0.37 1.94 -0.15
CA LEU A 108 -0.27 0.68 -0.46
C LEU A 108 -0.04 -0.27 0.72
N LEU A 109 -1.12 -0.82 1.25
CA LEU A 109 -1.10 -1.79 2.32
C LEU A 109 -1.59 -3.12 1.78
N HIS A 110 -0.94 -4.19 2.23
CA HIS A 110 -1.34 -5.56 1.97
C HIS A 110 -1.40 -6.31 3.27
N ASP A 111 -2.57 -6.82 3.62
CA ASP A 111 -2.69 -7.85 4.64
C ASP A 111 -2.63 -9.22 3.96
N PHE A 112 -1.44 -9.82 3.97
CA PHE A 112 -1.28 -11.20 3.59
C PHE A 112 -1.74 -12.04 4.77
N PRO A 113 -2.86 -12.78 4.68
CA PRO A 113 -3.34 -13.57 5.79
C PRO A 113 -2.22 -14.53 6.21
N ILE A 114 -1.73 -14.32 7.43
CA ILE A 114 -0.77 -15.23 8.05
C ILE A 114 -1.43 -16.60 8.06
N THR A 115 -0.67 -17.60 7.63
CA THR A 115 -0.99 -19.01 7.40
C THR A 115 -2.21 -19.61 8.13
N ALA A 116 -2.84 -20.59 7.48
CA ALA A 116 -4.11 -21.27 7.80
C ALA A 116 -4.43 -21.61 9.28
N THR A 117 -3.47 -21.55 10.18
CA THR A 117 -3.58 -21.75 11.63
C THR A 117 -4.34 -20.64 12.38
N GLN A 118 -4.35 -19.38 11.89
CA GLN A 118 -5.12 -18.30 12.53
C GLN A 118 -6.60 -18.25 12.11
N ARG A 119 -7.02 -19.08 11.13
CA ARG A 119 -8.39 -19.09 10.57
C ARG A 119 -9.47 -19.61 11.51
N LYS A 120 -9.12 -20.22 12.65
CA LYS A 120 -10.10 -20.91 13.51
C LYS A 120 -11.00 -19.97 14.35
N HIS A 121 -10.67 -18.69 14.49
CA HIS A 121 -11.46 -17.74 15.30
C HIS A 121 -12.18 -16.64 14.52
N GLN A 122 -12.00 -16.53 13.19
CA GLN A 122 -12.59 -15.47 12.36
C GLN A 122 -13.66 -15.95 11.38
N SER A 123 -14.40 -17.01 11.73
CA SER A 123 -15.50 -17.53 10.89
C SER A 123 -16.74 -16.64 10.78
N GLN A 124 -16.71 -15.39 11.27
CA GLN A 124 -17.81 -14.44 11.20
C GLN A 124 -17.55 -13.24 10.27
N LEU A 125 -16.32 -13.04 9.80
CA LEU A 125 -15.99 -12.01 8.82
C LEU A 125 -15.46 -12.73 7.58
N ASN A 126 -16.12 -12.55 6.43
CA ASN A 126 -15.78 -13.17 5.14
C ASN A 126 -14.41 -12.71 4.57
N PHE A 127 -13.32 -12.83 5.33
CA PHE A 127 -11.96 -12.47 4.94
C PHE A 127 -11.20 -13.65 4.32
N GLU A 128 -11.83 -14.34 3.37
CA GLU A 128 -11.14 -15.35 2.54
C GLU A 128 -10.14 -14.73 1.54
N ARG A 129 -10.09 -13.41 1.43
CA ARG A 129 -9.32 -12.68 0.40
C ARG A 129 -8.29 -11.76 1.04
N THR A 130 -7.10 -11.72 0.46
CA THR A 130 -6.08 -10.69 0.74
C THR A 130 -6.72 -9.31 0.60
N LEU A 131 -6.74 -8.55 1.69
CA LEU A 131 -7.18 -7.17 1.65
C LEU A 131 -5.99 -6.30 1.29
N SER A 132 -6.14 -5.56 0.20
CA SER A 132 -5.20 -4.50 -0.15
C SER A 132 -5.90 -3.16 -0.02
N VAL A 133 -5.20 -2.14 0.47
CA VAL A 133 -5.75 -0.79 0.55
C VAL A 133 -4.77 0.20 -0.06
N SER A 134 -5.26 1.01 -0.98
CA SER A 134 -4.54 2.18 -1.47
C SER A 134 -5.01 3.43 -0.71
N ILE A 135 -4.09 4.14 -0.08
CA ILE A 135 -4.34 5.38 0.65
C ILE A 135 -3.66 6.52 -0.10
N GLN A 136 -4.39 7.62 -0.26
CA GLN A 136 -3.83 8.90 -0.65
C GLN A 136 -3.89 9.84 0.54
N GLY A 137 -2.77 10.51 0.81
CA GLY A 137 -2.65 11.36 1.97
C GLY A 137 -1.69 12.52 1.76
N GLU A 138 -1.61 13.34 2.80
CA GLU A 138 -0.74 14.51 2.84
C GLU A 138 0.22 14.37 4.03
N ALA A 139 1.51 14.29 3.73
CA ALA A 139 2.56 14.15 4.71
C ALA A 139 2.86 15.49 5.41
N ARG A 140 3.09 15.44 6.71
CA ARG A 140 3.49 16.60 7.52
C ARG A 140 4.63 16.19 8.44
N LEU A 141 5.67 17.02 8.48
CA LEU A 141 6.71 16.92 9.49
C LEU A 141 6.16 17.41 10.83
N GLU A 142 6.21 16.56 11.84
CA GLU A 142 5.87 16.94 13.20
C GLU A 142 7.11 17.40 13.96
N THR A 143 6.91 18.33 14.91
CA THR A 143 7.98 18.87 15.76
C THR A 143 7.51 19.04 17.21
N GLY A 144 8.46 19.13 18.14
CA GLY A 144 8.17 19.43 19.55
C GLY A 144 7.29 18.37 20.23
N ALA A 145 6.40 18.82 21.11
CA ALA A 145 5.54 17.93 21.91
C ALA A 145 4.65 17.00 21.04
N THR A 146 4.18 17.49 19.89
CA THR A 146 3.37 16.69 18.96
C THR A 146 4.18 15.55 18.36
N ALA A 147 5.42 15.81 17.94
CA ALA A 147 6.30 14.76 17.42
C ALA A 147 6.58 13.68 18.48
N GLU A 148 6.86 14.08 19.72
CA GLU A 148 7.17 13.12 20.78
C GLU A 148 5.95 12.31 21.23
N ARG A 149 4.74 12.91 21.20
CA ARG A 149 3.50 12.15 21.37
C ARG A 149 3.36 11.06 20.31
N TYR A 150 3.49 11.41 19.04
CA TYR A 150 3.35 10.44 17.95
C TYR A 150 4.48 9.40 17.93
N ARG A 151 5.72 9.80 18.27
CA ARG A 151 6.84 8.88 18.42
C ARG A 151 6.54 7.82 19.47
N ARG A 152 6.03 8.23 20.63
CA ARG A 152 5.65 7.30 21.71
C ARG A 152 4.57 6.32 21.26
N LEU A 153 3.47 6.82 20.67
CA LEU A 153 2.39 5.97 20.17
C LEU A 153 2.86 4.99 19.07
N HIS A 154 3.78 5.44 18.22
CA HIS A 154 4.35 4.60 17.17
C HIS A 154 5.27 3.52 17.76
N LEU A 155 6.07 3.87 18.77
CA LEU A 155 6.97 2.95 19.48
C LEU A 155 6.21 1.88 20.27
N GLU A 156 5.12 2.26 20.94
CA GLU A 156 4.25 1.33 21.68
C GLU A 156 3.73 0.20 20.79
N ARG A 157 3.46 0.48 19.50
CA ARG A 157 2.98 -0.52 18.53
C ARG A 157 4.07 -1.25 17.76
N ASN A 158 5.30 -0.71 17.75
CA ASN A 158 6.42 -1.22 16.94
C ASN A 158 7.70 -1.31 17.78
N ALA A 159 7.60 -1.86 18.99
CA ALA A 159 8.72 -1.92 19.93
C ALA A 159 9.93 -2.66 19.36
N GLU A 160 9.70 -3.69 18.53
CA GLU A 160 10.74 -4.46 17.85
C GLU A 160 11.51 -3.65 16.79
N TYR A 161 10.98 -2.50 16.37
CA TYR A 161 11.58 -1.58 15.39
C TYR A 161 12.07 -0.27 16.02
N ALA A 162 12.29 -0.24 17.35
CA ALA A 162 12.71 0.95 18.09
C ALA A 162 13.91 1.68 17.47
N ASN A 163 14.88 0.95 16.89
CA ASN A 163 16.06 1.51 16.24
C ASN A 163 15.75 2.40 15.01
N PHE A 164 14.57 2.23 14.41
CA PHE A 164 14.11 3.03 13.28
C PHE A 164 13.22 4.21 13.70
N ILE A 165 12.72 4.19 14.94
CA ILE A 165 11.76 5.16 15.48
C ILE A 165 12.45 6.18 16.39
N SER A 166 13.40 5.72 17.20
CA SER A 166 14.11 6.53 18.19
C SER A 166 15.38 7.16 17.62
N GLY A 167 15.76 8.32 18.16
CA GLY A 167 16.94 9.07 17.75
C GLY A 167 16.61 10.44 17.17
N GLU A 168 17.53 11.39 17.34
CA GLU A 168 17.39 12.78 16.87
C GLU A 168 17.45 12.88 15.33
N ASP A 169 18.15 11.94 14.70
CA ASP A 169 18.24 11.81 13.25
C ASP A 169 16.97 11.26 12.61
N LYS A 170 16.02 10.75 13.41
CA LYS A 170 14.71 10.27 12.96
C LYS A 170 13.67 11.39 13.06
N ALA A 171 13.08 11.72 11.91
CA ALA A 171 11.92 12.57 11.82
C ALA A 171 10.64 11.76 12.03
N VAL A 172 9.68 12.37 12.72
CA VAL A 172 8.31 11.88 12.85
C VAL A 172 7.46 12.59 11.81
N LEU A 173 6.78 11.83 10.96
CA LEU A 173 5.83 12.38 10.01
C LEU A 173 4.44 11.79 10.26
N THR A 174 3.44 12.64 10.13
CA THR A 174 2.04 12.20 10.01
C THR A 174 1.64 12.24 8.55
N ILE A 175 0.76 11.33 8.14
CA ILE A 175 0.11 11.35 6.85
C ILE A 175 -1.39 11.44 7.12
N LYS A 176 -1.96 12.62 6.85
CA LYS A 176 -3.39 12.83 6.95
C LYS A 176 -4.06 12.10 5.79
N ILE A 177 -4.93 11.15 6.11
CA ILE A 177 -5.66 10.40 5.09
C ILE A 177 -6.64 11.34 4.38
N ARG A 178 -6.59 11.36 3.04
CA ARG A 178 -7.53 12.13 2.21
C ARG A 178 -8.54 11.22 1.54
N ARG A 179 -8.05 10.07 1.06
CA ARG A 179 -8.85 9.07 0.36
C ARG A 179 -8.25 7.70 0.60
N ALA A 180 -9.09 6.69 0.77
CA ALA A 180 -8.69 5.30 0.83
C ALA A 180 -9.53 4.47 -0.13
N ARG A 181 -8.95 3.41 -0.69
CA ARG A 181 -9.64 2.49 -1.58
C ARG A 181 -9.30 1.08 -1.17
N MET A 182 -10.33 0.30 -0.83
CA MET A 182 -10.18 -1.13 -0.61
C MET A 182 -10.15 -1.86 -1.96
N CYS A 183 -9.15 -2.69 -2.14
CA CYS A 183 -8.91 -3.54 -3.29
C CYS A 183 -9.00 -4.99 -2.81
N ASN A 184 -10.16 -5.61 -3.04
CA ASN A 184 -10.33 -7.04 -2.83
C ASN A 184 -9.96 -7.72 -4.15
N VAL A 185 -8.76 -8.31 -4.20
CA VAL A 185 -8.34 -9.13 -5.35
C VAL A 185 -8.97 -10.52 -5.25
#